data_AF-A0A812ZFG9-F1
#
_entry.id   AF-A0A812ZFG9-F1
#
_cell.length_a   1.000
_cell.length_b   1.000
_cell.length_c   1.000
_cell.angle_alpha   90.00
_cell.angle_beta   90.00
_cell.angle_gamma   90.00
#
_symmetry.space_group_name_H-M   'P 1'
#
loop_
_entity.id
_entity.type
_entity.pdbx_description
1 polymer ?
#
loop_
_entity_poly.entity_id
_entity_poly.type
_entity_poly.pdbx_seq_one_letter_code
_entity_poly.pdbx_strand_id
1 'polypeptide(L)'
;LILRNQTCGAGGSTPVNDVLPFLRIPGNISRAGMGPWDEGSESYQVWRSVAVDKAVELKVCWCDEAPCPFDSYFKVEAMYISVQGPVEKTQVVEYGQPFDLLVEGSGGFKAADRVRMQSADTPCFEENLRV
;
A
#
# COMPACT_ATOMS: atom_id res chain seq x y z
N LEU A 1 -12.08 -2.34 -0.39
CA LEU A 1 -11.56 -2.43 0.99
C LEU A 1 -11.30 -1.01 1.48
N ILE A 2 -12.20 -0.42 2.27
CA ILE A 2 -11.99 0.90 2.87
C ILE A 2 -11.38 0.65 4.25
N LEU A 3 -10.08 0.86 4.40
CA LEU A 3 -9.43 0.88 5.72
C LEU A 3 -9.88 2.16 6.44
N ARG A 4 -11.10 2.14 6.99
CA ARG A 4 -11.60 3.24 7.81
C ARG A 4 -10.81 3.26 9.12
N ASN A 5 -10.04 4.33 9.34
CA ASN A 5 -9.59 4.82 10.63
C ASN A 5 -8.85 3.83 11.56
N GLN A 6 -7.79 3.16 11.09
CA GLN A 6 -6.77 2.74 12.06
C GLN A 6 -5.97 3.97 12.47
N THR A 7 -6.17 4.42 13.71
CA THR A 7 -5.29 5.38 14.38
C THR A 7 -4.04 4.65 14.87
N CYS A 8 -2.91 5.33 14.83
CA CYS A 8 -1.66 4.84 15.41
C CYS A 8 -1.91 4.43 16.88
N GLY A 9 -1.48 3.24 17.27
CA GLY A 9 -1.64 2.72 18.63
C GLY A 9 -3.03 2.18 18.99
N ALA A 10 -3.98 2.08 18.04
CA ALA A 10 -5.32 1.54 18.31
C ALA A 10 -5.45 0.02 18.11
N GLY A 11 -4.40 -0.65 17.65
CA GLY A 11 -4.34 -2.12 17.68
C GLY A 11 -4.29 -2.62 19.12
N GLY A 12 -4.81 -3.81 19.38
CA GLY A 12 -4.57 -4.50 20.65
C GLY A 12 -3.08 -4.75 20.87
N SER A 13 -2.71 -5.51 21.91
CA SER A 13 -1.32 -5.95 22.11
C SER A 13 -0.91 -7.05 21.11
N THR A 14 -1.16 -6.84 19.82
CA THR A 14 -0.72 -7.67 18.71
C THR A 14 0.76 -7.40 18.42
N PRO A 15 1.59 -8.44 18.27
CA PRO A 15 2.97 -8.28 17.83
C PRO A 15 3.06 -7.69 16.41
N VAL A 16 4.04 -6.81 16.17
CA VAL A 16 4.23 -6.00 14.94
C VAL A 16 4.73 -6.82 13.72
N ASN A 17 4.42 -8.12 13.66
CA ASN A 17 4.99 -9.02 12.65
C ASN A 17 4.20 -9.03 11.33
N ASP A 18 3.08 -8.30 11.26
CA ASP A 18 2.20 -8.30 10.10
C ASP A 18 2.68 -7.27 9.07
N VAL A 19 3.63 -7.69 8.22
CA VAL A 19 3.92 -6.94 7.00
C VAL A 19 2.70 -7.03 6.08
N LEU A 20 2.14 -5.88 5.70
CA LEU A 20 1.02 -5.81 4.76
C LEU A 20 1.37 -6.59 3.48
N PRO A 21 0.52 -7.51 2.98
CA PRO A 21 0.87 -8.44 1.90
C PRO A 21 1.15 -7.77 0.55
N PHE A 22 0.85 -6.48 0.41
CA PHE A 22 1.07 -5.67 -0.78
C PHE A 22 2.21 -4.64 -0.61
N LEU A 23 2.83 -4.59 0.57
CA LEU A 23 3.96 -3.73 0.87
C LEU A 23 5.23 -4.57 0.83
N ARG A 24 6.13 -4.23 -0.10
CA ARG A 24 7.44 -4.87 -0.21
C ARG A 24 8.49 -3.91 0.31
N ILE A 25 9.02 -4.21 1.49
CA ILE A 25 10.16 -3.51 2.07
C ILE A 25 11.36 -4.44 1.90
N PRO A 26 12.41 -4.04 1.18
CA PRO A 26 13.60 -4.86 1.06
C PRO A 26 14.31 -4.94 2.42
N GLY A 27 14.36 -6.13 3.01
CA GLY A 27 15.04 -6.42 4.27
C GLY A 27 14.11 -6.81 5.43
N ASN A 28 14.66 -7.45 6.46
CA ASN A 28 13.95 -7.68 7.71
C ASN A 28 13.91 -6.36 8.50
N ILE A 29 12.72 -5.80 8.74
CA ILE A 29 12.51 -4.62 9.62
C ILE A 29 12.72 -4.99 11.11
N SER A 30 13.25 -6.18 11.41
CA SER A 30 13.55 -6.59 12.78
C SER A 30 14.62 -5.65 13.36
N ARG A 31 14.17 -4.78 14.27
CA ARG A 31 14.86 -3.82 15.15
C ARG A 31 16.13 -4.33 15.89
N ALA A 32 16.61 -5.54 15.62
CA ALA A 32 17.74 -6.17 16.33
C ALA A 32 19.06 -6.16 15.53
N GLY A 33 19.08 -5.66 14.31
CA GLY A 33 20.33 -5.44 13.59
C GLY A 33 20.10 -4.36 12.56
N MET A 34 20.83 -3.25 12.69
CA MET A 34 21.04 -2.31 11.60
C MET A 34 21.46 -3.12 10.37
N GLY A 35 20.50 -3.41 9.49
CA GLY A 35 20.83 -3.95 8.20
C GLY A 35 21.55 -2.86 7.41
N PRO A 36 22.26 -3.20 6.32
CA PRO A 36 22.90 -2.22 5.46
C PRO A 36 21.92 -1.24 4.76
N TRP A 37 20.63 -1.33 5.06
CA TRP A 37 19.54 -0.58 4.44
C TRP A 37 18.90 0.47 5.37
N ASP A 38 19.28 0.50 6.66
CA ASP A 38 18.74 1.40 7.68
C ASP A 38 19.65 2.62 7.87
N GLU A 39 19.42 3.68 7.09
CA GLU A 39 19.96 5.00 7.43
C GLU A 39 18.99 5.69 8.40
N GLY A 40 19.46 6.08 9.57
CA GLY A 40 18.60 6.68 10.60
C GLY A 40 19.38 7.15 11.82
N SER A 41 18.70 7.92 12.65
CA SER A 41 19.15 8.38 13.98
C SER A 41 17.97 8.35 14.96
N GLU A 42 18.19 8.88 16.16
CA GLU A 42 17.10 9.13 17.14
C GLU A 42 16.05 10.12 16.63
N SER A 43 16.34 10.87 15.56
CA SER A 43 15.46 11.92 15.04
C SER A 43 14.91 11.65 13.63
N TYR A 44 15.36 10.59 12.95
CA TYR A 44 14.86 10.24 11.62
C TYR A 44 15.11 8.77 11.27
N GLN A 45 14.31 8.22 10.35
CA GLN A 45 14.55 6.93 9.73
C GLN A 45 14.31 7.03 8.24
N VAL A 46 15.14 6.36 7.44
CA VAL A 46 15.03 6.29 5.98
C VAL A 46 14.80 4.85 5.57
N TRP A 47 13.74 4.62 4.78
CA TRP A 47 13.51 3.35 4.11
C TRP A 47 13.77 3.51 2.62
N ARG A 48 14.80 2.81 2.11
CA ARG A 48 15.15 2.85 0.69
C ARG A 48 14.44 1.73 -0.06
N SER A 49 14.07 1.99 -1.30
CA SER A 49 13.48 1.00 -2.22
C SER A 49 12.18 0.35 -1.72
N VAL A 50 11.38 1.07 -0.94
CA VAL A 50 10.02 0.64 -0.57
C VAL A 50 9.15 0.60 -1.82
N ALA A 51 8.47 -0.52 -2.04
CA ALA A 51 7.54 -0.69 -3.15
C ALA A 51 6.15 -1.07 -2.64
N VAL A 52 5.11 -0.43 -3.18
CA VAL A 52 3.71 -0.74 -2.92
C VAL A 52 3.09 -1.27 -4.20
N ASP A 53 2.42 -2.42 -4.12
CA ASP A 53 1.90 -3.13 -5.30
C ASP A 53 0.45 -2.86 -5.62
N LYS A 54 -0.24 -2.12 -4.76
CA LYS A 54 -1.65 -1.79 -4.91
C LYS A 54 -1.89 -0.33 -4.58
N ALA A 55 -2.87 0.27 -5.24
CA ALA A 55 -3.39 1.56 -4.83
C ALA A 55 -4.00 1.44 -3.43
N VAL A 56 -3.51 2.25 -2.48
CA VAL A 56 -3.83 2.15 -1.06
C VAL A 56 -3.43 3.42 -0.33
N GLU A 57 -4.14 3.72 0.76
CA GLU A 57 -3.73 4.72 1.73
C GLU A 57 -3.00 4.03 2.88
N LEU A 58 -1.78 4.50 3.16
CA LEU A 58 -0.95 4.02 4.25
C LEU A 58 -0.79 5.13 5.28
N LYS A 59 -0.75 4.71 6.53
CA LYS A 59 -0.36 5.55 7.66
C LYS A 59 0.95 5.00 8.21
N VAL A 60 1.95 5.86 8.34
CA VAL A 60 3.22 5.54 8.99
C VAL A 60 3.11 6.00 10.44
N CYS A 61 3.23 5.04 11.35
CA CYS A 61 3.23 5.31 12.78
C CYS A 61 4.66 5.22 13.32
N TRP A 62 4.99 6.10 14.27
CA TRP A 62 6.25 6.12 14.97
C TRP A 62 6.06 5.61 16.40
N CYS A 63 7.06 4.88 16.86
CA CYS A 63 7.15 4.45 18.24
C CYS A 63 8.30 5.17 18.93
N ASP A 64 7.96 5.94 19.96
CA ASP A 64 8.85 6.78 20.76
C ASP A 64 9.47 6.04 21.96
N GLU A 65 9.07 4.79 22.19
CA GLU A 65 9.63 3.92 23.22
C GLU A 65 10.56 2.86 22.59
N ALA A 66 11.52 2.29 23.33
CA ALA A 66 12.34 1.18 22.84
C ALA A 66 12.51 0.13 23.94
N PRO A 67 12.16 -1.16 23.68
CA PRO A 67 11.62 -1.73 22.44
C PRO A 67 10.12 -1.43 22.19
N CYS A 68 9.64 -1.65 20.96
CA CYS A 68 8.20 -1.54 20.59
C CYS A 68 7.63 -2.90 20.16
N PRO A 69 7.37 -3.80 21.13
CA PRO A 69 6.91 -5.14 20.80
C PRO A 69 5.45 -5.22 20.35
N PHE A 70 4.64 -4.18 20.59
CA PHE A 70 3.20 -4.19 20.31
C PHE A 70 2.75 -2.94 19.55
N ASP A 71 1.68 -3.08 18.77
CA ASP A 71 1.09 -1.98 17.99
C ASP A 71 0.70 -0.76 18.83
N SER A 72 0.28 -0.99 20.09
CA SER A 72 -0.09 0.06 21.05
C SER A 72 1.05 1.03 21.39
N TYR A 73 2.29 0.70 21.05
CA TYR A 73 3.47 1.56 21.27
C TYR A 73 3.68 2.55 20.12
N PHE A 74 3.07 2.32 18.96
CA PHE A 74 3.19 3.19 17.80
C PHE A 74 2.12 4.27 17.86
N LYS A 75 2.20 5.20 18.83
CA LYS A 75 1.14 6.19 19.12
C LYS A 75 1.21 7.45 18.27
N VAL A 76 2.35 7.71 17.63
CA VAL A 76 2.60 8.96 16.91
C VAL A 76 2.35 8.77 15.42
N GLU A 77 1.50 9.60 14.81
CA GLU A 77 1.31 9.61 13.36
C GLU A 77 2.47 10.38 12.71
N ALA A 78 3.34 9.68 11.98
CA ALA A 78 4.52 10.28 11.37
C ALA A 78 4.26 10.77 9.95
N MET A 79 3.51 10.01 9.15
CA MET A 79 3.25 10.33 7.74
C MET A 79 1.99 9.63 7.23
N TYR A 80 1.35 10.24 6.24
CA TYR A 80 0.34 9.60 5.39
C TYR A 80 0.87 9.45 3.97
N ILE A 81 0.69 8.28 3.37
CA ILE A 81 1.09 7.98 1.99
C ILE A 81 -0.16 7.55 1.23
N SER A 82 -0.49 8.26 0.16
CA SER A 82 -1.56 7.88 -0.76
C SER A 82 -0.94 7.34 -2.04
N VAL A 83 -1.06 6.03 -2.26
CA VAL A 83 -0.65 5.37 -3.50
C VAL A 83 -1.87 5.32 -4.41
N GLN A 84 -1.85 6.13 -5.47
CA GLN A 84 -2.93 6.18 -6.45
C GLN A 84 -2.71 5.16 -7.57
N GLY A 85 -3.80 4.61 -8.09
CA GLY A 85 -3.79 3.67 -9.21
C GLY A 85 -4.22 4.33 -10.52
N PRO A 86 -4.73 3.53 -11.48
CA PRO A 86 -5.39 4.05 -12.67
C PRO A 86 -6.52 5.01 -12.31
N VAL A 87 -6.67 6.09 -13.10
CA VAL A 87 -7.78 7.03 -12.98
C VAL A 87 -8.97 6.48 -13.74
N GLU A 88 -10.12 6.41 -13.09
CA GLU A 88 -11.37 6.05 -13.75
C GLU A 88 -11.71 7.09 -14.82
N LYS A 89 -11.95 6.62 -16.05
CA LYS A 89 -12.37 7.46 -17.16
C LYS A 89 -13.51 6.80 -17.92
N THR A 90 -14.50 7.61 -18.27
CA THR A 90 -15.59 7.21 -19.16
C THR A 90 -15.30 7.69 -20.57
N GLN A 91 -15.34 6.77 -21.53
CA GLN A 91 -15.26 7.07 -22.96
C GLN A 91 -16.53 6.57 -23.62
N VAL A 92 -17.22 7.45 -24.34
CA VAL A 92 -18.37 7.08 -25.17
C VAL A 92 -17.83 6.66 -26.53
N VAL A 93 -18.19 5.45 -26.98
CA VAL A 93 -17.76 4.88 -28.26
C VAL A 93 -18.99 4.51 -29.09
N GLU A 94 -18.92 4.71 -30.40
CA GLU A 94 -20.02 4.36 -31.30
C GLU A 94 -19.97 2.88 -31.69
N TYR A 95 -21.14 2.26 -31.85
CA TYR A 95 -21.23 0.86 -32.23
C TYR A 95 -20.60 0.62 -33.61
N GLY A 96 -19.69 -0.36 -33.69
CA GLY A 96 -19.04 -0.75 -34.93
C GLY A 96 -17.90 0.15 -35.38
N GLN A 97 -17.57 1.22 -34.63
CA GLN A 97 -16.43 2.08 -34.92
C GLN A 97 -15.21 1.66 -34.08
N PRO A 98 -14.00 1.54 -34.68
CA PRO A 98 -12.78 1.34 -33.92
C PRO A 98 -12.49 2.57 -33.05
N PHE A 99 -11.89 2.36 -31.88
CA PHE A 99 -11.49 3.42 -30.97
C PHE A 99 -10.18 3.07 -30.28
N ASP A 100 -9.43 4.12 -29.91
CA ASP A 100 -8.26 3.98 -29.05
C ASP A 100 -8.68 4.12 -27.59
N LEU A 101 -8.24 3.18 -26.74
CA LEU A 101 -8.42 3.24 -25.30
C LEU A 101 -7.12 3.72 -24.66
N LEU A 102 -7.18 4.86 -23.98
CA LEU A 102 -6.08 5.36 -23.17
C LEU A 102 -6.38 5.17 -21.68
N VAL A 103 -5.63 4.27 -21.04
CA VAL A 103 -5.66 4.08 -19.59
C VAL A 103 -4.55 4.92 -18.97
N GLU A 104 -4.93 5.90 -18.16
CA GLU A 104 -4.00 6.81 -17.48
C GLU A 104 -4.00 6.57 -15.97
N GLY A 105 -2.92 6.96 -15.30
CA GLY A 105 -2.80 6.96 -13.85
C GLY A 105 -1.86 8.05 -13.40
N SER A 106 -2.06 8.53 -12.18
CA SER A 106 -1.25 9.61 -11.59
C SER A 106 0.08 9.12 -10.99
N GLY A 107 0.33 7.81 -11.00
CA GLY A 107 1.59 7.20 -10.57
C GLY A 107 1.48 5.69 -10.49
N GLY A 108 2.59 4.98 -10.68
CA GLY A 108 2.67 3.56 -10.34
C GLY A 108 2.33 2.55 -11.43
N PHE A 109 2.03 2.98 -12.66
CA PHE A 109 1.97 2.04 -13.80
C PHE A 109 3.35 1.42 -14.04
N LYS A 110 3.44 0.11 -13.87
CA LYS A 110 4.62 -0.69 -14.23
C LYS A 110 4.38 -1.24 -15.63
N ALA A 111 5.45 -1.40 -16.42
CA ALA A 111 5.37 -2.09 -17.72
C ALA A 111 4.86 -3.55 -17.60
N ALA A 112 4.93 -4.12 -16.40
CA ALA A 112 4.41 -5.45 -16.08
C ALA A 112 2.92 -5.48 -15.74
N ASP A 113 2.27 -4.32 -15.55
CA ASP A 113 0.84 -4.27 -15.25
C ASP A 113 0.04 -4.83 -16.44
N ARG A 114 -1.16 -5.32 -16.14
CA ARG A 114 -2.06 -5.96 -17.11
C ARG A 114 -3.43 -5.33 -17.02
N VAL A 115 -4.00 -4.98 -18.17
CA VAL A 115 -5.37 -4.46 -18.28
C VAL A 115 -6.27 -5.57 -18.80
N ARG A 116 -7.46 -5.69 -18.21
CA ARG A 116 -8.51 -6.60 -18.68
C ARG A 116 -9.77 -5.77 -18.95
N MET A 117 -10.40 -6.02 -20.09
CA MET A 117 -11.74 -5.52 -20.39
C MET A 117 -12.78 -6.53 -19.89
N GLN A 118 -13.86 -6.04 -19.32
CA GLN A 118 -14.95 -6.85 -18.78
C GLN A 118 -16.27 -6.09 -18.91
N SER A 119 -17.39 -6.83 -18.78
CA SER A 119 -18.71 -6.21 -18.82
C SER A 119 -18.94 -5.35 -17.57
N ALA A 120 -19.75 -4.30 -17.70
CA ALA A 120 -19.99 -3.32 -16.63
C ALA A 120 -20.68 -3.94 -15.39
N ASP A 121 -21.40 -5.04 -15.59
CA ASP A 121 -22.09 -5.85 -14.59
C ASP A 121 -21.18 -6.87 -13.89
N THR A 122 -19.96 -7.09 -14.40
CA THR A 122 -18.95 -7.94 -13.73
C THR A 122 -18.06 -7.06 -12.84
N PRO A 123 -17.89 -7.36 -11.55
CA PRO A 123 -16.92 -6.66 -10.69
C PRO A 123 -15.47 -6.86 -11.16
N CYS A 124 -14.60 -5.85 -11.07
CA CYS A 124 -13.17 -5.96 -11.45
C CYS A 124 -12.34 -6.87 -10.52
N PHE A 125 -12.94 -7.31 -9.43
CA PHE A 125 -12.35 -8.21 -8.45
C PHE A 125 -13.43 -9.18 -7.97
N GLU A 126 -13.30 -10.44 -8.33
CA GLU A 126 -13.92 -11.53 -7.57
C GLU A 126 -12.84 -12.07 -6.63
N GLU A 127 -13.01 -11.82 -5.34
CA GLU A 127 -12.28 -12.55 -4.32
C GLU A 127 -12.77 -13.99 -4.42
N ASN A 128 -12.05 -14.84 -5.16
CA ASN A 128 -12.39 -16.25 -5.24
C ASN A 128 -12.43 -16.80 -3.81
N LEU A 129 -13.65 -17.08 -3.34
CA LEU A 129 -13.98 -18.10 -2.37
C LEU A 129 -13.03 -19.27 -2.63
N ARG A 130 -12.09 -19.49 -1.70
CA ARG A 130 -11.27 -20.70 -1.71
C ARG A 130 -12.23 -21.89 -1.67
N VAL A 131 -12.33 -22.63 -2.77
CA VAL A 131 -12.86 -24.00 -2.80
C VAL A 131 -11.72 -24.94 -2.43
#